data_AF-A0A433N4U1-F1
#
_entry.id   AF-A0A433N4U1-F1
#
_cell.length_a   1.000
_cell.length_b   1.000
_cell.length_c   1.000
_cell.angle_alpha   90.00
_cell.angle_beta   90.00
_cell.angle_gamma   90.00
#
_symmetry.space_group_name_H-M   'P 1'
#
loop_
_entity.id
_entity.type
_entity.pdbx_description
1 polymer ?
#
loop_
_entity_poly.entity_id
_entity_poly.type
_entity_poly.pdbx_seq_one_letter_code
_entity_poly.pdbx_strand_id
1 'polypeptide(L)'
;MIDLRSLNNKVTGPFGKGFYKFIFLFSFFYFIIIPFVLSEFDIYSIFAFVISLTGALSFFLSYSHNRKFLWFERDLISRKEFILNIFIIIAFLLILSGLLSTFFLKDNLVGDDIDYTSSFSDNNPYLTILYILKTTFVTLFLFFYIKGSRARYWLCFSLSLLSVLDSPTRMLIIQQIIIWGFYGHYFKIFTVKFYHYLLIAVCAPFLMLVLLLKRGRGENNDVMFIIERLLDSDFHDIKNLIVTALESFNSFEMYINIIKDSFIRIENGVLRTPFMFVPRSIWPDKPESISRVISFSYNPSQYNTGGGTVATLFGDMYINGGFIAVIILCGFLGFFARLIYNTASYTKESYYAECFKVALYSFFTYYTLHFYRGFFSEMLWQLLLVIMSLFFLRVLFFRRT
;
A
#
# COMPACT_ATOMS: atom_id res chain seq x y z
N MET A 1 2.49 38.61 14.30
CA MET A 1 2.49 37.63 15.41
C MET A 1 1.20 36.83 15.28
N ILE A 2 1.26 35.60 14.75
CA ILE A 2 0.05 34.79 14.51
C ILE A 2 -0.46 34.30 15.87
N ASP A 3 -1.72 34.62 16.20
CA ASP A 3 -2.35 34.19 17.44
C ASP A 3 -2.59 32.68 17.45
N LEU A 4 -1.60 31.97 18.01
CA LEU A 4 -1.55 30.51 18.16
C LEU A 4 -2.66 29.96 19.07
N ARG A 5 -3.43 30.80 19.78
CA ARG A 5 -4.57 30.35 20.59
C ARG A 5 -5.81 30.02 19.74
N SER A 6 -5.91 30.56 18.53
CA SER A 6 -7.00 30.25 17.59
C SER A 6 -6.90 28.87 16.93
N LEU A 7 -5.71 28.22 16.98
CA LEU A 7 -5.47 26.86 16.47
C LEU A 7 -5.97 25.73 17.40
N ASN A 8 -6.46 26.07 18.60
CA ASN A 8 -7.02 25.10 19.54
C ASN A 8 -8.52 24.78 19.30
N ASN A 9 -9.18 25.46 18.36
CA ASN A 9 -10.55 25.14 17.98
C ASN A 9 -10.58 23.85 17.12
N LYS A 10 -10.92 22.74 17.79
CA LYS A 10 -11.37 21.44 17.24
C LYS A 10 -10.84 21.12 15.84
N VAL A 11 -9.53 20.94 15.73
CA VAL A 11 -8.93 20.17 14.63
C VAL A 11 -9.27 18.69 14.84
N THR A 12 -10.52 18.32 14.58
CA THR A 12 -10.90 16.95 14.26
C THR A 12 -10.93 16.90 12.75
N GLY A 13 -9.80 16.55 12.14
CA GLY A 13 -9.81 16.15 10.73
C GLY A 13 -10.87 15.06 10.52
N PRO A 14 -11.41 14.90 9.30
CA PRO A 14 -12.54 14.01 9.03
C PRO A 14 -12.27 12.53 9.35
N PHE A 15 -11.01 12.15 9.57
CA PHE A 15 -10.60 10.79 9.97
C PHE A 15 -10.43 10.58 11.48
N GLY A 16 -10.70 11.60 12.31
CA GLY A 16 -10.59 11.52 13.76
C GLY A 16 -9.15 11.54 14.28
N LYS A 17 -8.95 12.08 15.49
CA LYS A 17 -7.65 12.05 16.17
C LYS A 17 -7.29 10.60 16.47
N GLY A 18 -6.25 10.07 15.83
CA GLY A 18 -5.72 8.73 16.13
C GLY A 18 -6.02 7.65 15.10
N PHE A 19 -6.54 7.96 13.91
CA PHE A 19 -6.77 6.96 12.86
C PHE A 19 -5.55 6.07 12.55
N TYR A 20 -4.36 6.66 12.33
CA TYR A 20 -3.15 5.87 12.09
C TYR A 20 -2.67 5.10 13.32
N LYS A 21 -2.98 5.57 14.54
CA LYS A 21 -2.75 4.78 15.75
C LYS A 21 -3.66 3.57 15.78
N PHE A 22 -4.93 3.74 15.41
CA PHE A 22 -5.89 2.65 15.30
C PHE A 22 -5.47 1.64 14.24
N ILE A 23 -5.11 2.05 13.02
CA ILE A 23 -4.61 1.12 11.99
C ILE A 23 -3.37 0.39 12.51
N PHE A 24 -2.41 1.11 13.10
CA PHE A 24 -1.21 0.48 13.64
C PHE A 24 -1.56 -0.57 14.69
N LEU A 25 -2.38 -0.23 15.70
CA LEU A 25 -2.79 -1.15 16.75
C LEU A 25 -3.57 -2.34 16.20
N PHE A 26 -4.49 -2.09 15.27
CA PHE A 26 -5.29 -3.14 14.64
C PHE A 26 -4.39 -4.12 13.87
N SER A 27 -3.50 -3.60 13.02
CA SER A 27 -2.56 -4.43 12.28
C SER A 27 -1.57 -5.15 13.18
N PHE A 28 -1.09 -4.49 14.25
CA PHE A 28 -0.23 -5.13 15.25
C PHE A 28 -0.95 -6.29 15.94
N PHE A 29 -2.22 -6.09 16.31
CA PHE A 29 -3.02 -7.14 16.91
C PHE A 29 -3.22 -8.30 15.92
N TYR A 30 -3.56 -7.99 14.68
CA TYR A 30 -3.87 -8.97 13.65
C TYR A 30 -2.65 -9.78 13.16
N PHE A 31 -1.51 -9.12 12.92
CA PHE A 31 -0.31 -9.76 12.37
C PHE A 31 0.66 -10.28 13.43
N ILE A 32 0.56 -9.82 14.69
CA ILE A 32 1.52 -10.18 15.75
C ILE A 32 0.81 -10.82 16.94
N ILE A 33 -0.14 -10.14 17.58
CA ILE A 33 -0.73 -10.64 18.85
C ILE A 33 -1.53 -11.93 18.62
N ILE A 34 -2.45 -11.95 17.64
CA ILE A 34 -3.27 -13.13 17.35
C ILE A 34 -2.38 -14.33 17.00
N PRO A 35 -1.45 -14.25 16.03
CA PRO A 35 -0.55 -15.37 15.74
C PRO A 35 0.30 -15.78 16.93
N PHE A 36 0.86 -14.84 17.69
CA PHE A 36 1.71 -15.15 18.85
C PHE A 36 0.96 -15.93 19.96
N VAL A 37 -0.25 -15.50 20.31
CA VAL A 37 -1.05 -16.15 21.36
C VAL A 37 -1.50 -17.55 20.95
N LEU A 38 -1.69 -17.77 19.65
CA LEU A 38 -2.19 -19.02 19.09
C LEU A 38 -1.10 -19.94 18.53
N SER A 39 0.14 -19.46 18.40
CA SER A 39 1.30 -20.24 17.99
C SER A 39 1.85 -21.07 19.13
N GLU A 40 2.60 -22.12 18.81
CA GLU A 40 3.39 -22.84 19.81
C GLU A 40 4.42 -21.90 20.45
N PHE A 41 4.48 -21.90 21.79
CA PHE A 41 5.43 -21.07 22.52
C PHE A 41 6.84 -21.66 22.41
N ASP A 42 7.69 -21.00 21.64
CA ASP A 42 9.13 -21.25 21.60
C ASP A 42 9.91 -19.95 21.92
N ILE A 43 11.23 -20.07 22.10
CA ILE A 43 12.04 -18.90 22.45
C ILE A 43 12.08 -17.85 21.32
N TYR A 44 11.94 -18.28 20.07
CA TYR A 44 12.03 -17.42 18.91
C TYR A 44 10.73 -16.63 18.67
N SER A 45 9.57 -17.18 19.01
CA SER A 45 8.28 -16.50 18.99
C SER A 45 8.22 -15.43 20.08
N ILE A 46 8.81 -15.69 21.25
CA ILE A 46 9.01 -14.67 22.29
C ILE A 46 9.92 -13.55 21.77
N PHE A 47 11.05 -13.87 21.14
CA PHE A 47 11.92 -12.84 20.55
C PHE A 47 11.20 -12.03 19.46
N ALA A 48 10.48 -12.68 18.54
CA ALA A 48 9.69 -12.03 17.51
C ALA A 48 8.68 -11.04 18.11
N PHE A 49 7.99 -11.45 19.18
CA PHE A 49 7.05 -10.60 19.90
C PHE A 49 7.74 -9.40 20.56
N VAL A 50 8.85 -9.62 21.28
CA VAL A 50 9.60 -8.54 21.94
C VAL A 50 10.13 -7.53 20.93
N ILE A 51 10.72 -7.99 19.81
CA ILE A 51 11.21 -7.12 18.75
C ILE A 51 10.06 -6.30 18.16
N SER A 52 8.93 -6.95 17.86
CA SER A 52 7.73 -6.26 17.35
C SER A 52 7.21 -5.20 18.33
N LEU A 53 7.17 -5.52 19.63
CA LEU A 53 6.73 -4.62 20.68
C LEU A 53 7.63 -3.38 20.76
N THR A 54 8.96 -3.55 20.67
CA THR A 54 9.89 -2.40 20.65
C THR A 54 9.70 -1.52 19.41
N GLY A 55 9.47 -2.14 18.23
CA GLY A 55 9.10 -1.42 17.01
C GLY A 55 7.80 -0.63 17.19
N ALA A 56 6.77 -1.23 17.77
CA ALA A 56 5.51 -0.56 18.08
C ALA A 56 5.69 0.63 19.02
N LEU A 57 6.48 0.47 20.09
CA LEU A 57 6.81 1.57 21.00
C LEU A 57 7.53 2.70 20.26
N SER A 58 8.50 2.39 19.41
CA SER A 58 9.21 3.37 18.57
C SER A 58 8.25 4.16 17.67
N PHE A 59 7.32 3.45 17.01
CA PHE A 59 6.27 4.09 16.20
C PHE A 59 5.44 5.09 17.03
N PHE A 60 4.92 4.68 18.20
CA PHE A 60 4.06 5.54 19.02
C PHE A 60 4.80 6.73 19.63
N LEU A 61 6.05 6.54 20.05
CA LEU A 61 6.91 7.61 20.54
C LEU A 61 7.12 8.66 19.46
N SER A 62 7.56 8.22 18.27
CA SER A 62 7.80 9.08 17.12
C SER A 62 6.53 9.81 16.66
N TYR A 63 5.41 9.09 16.56
CA TYR A 63 4.11 9.67 16.20
C TYR A 63 3.66 10.76 17.18
N SER A 64 3.99 10.61 18.47
CA SER A 64 3.54 11.55 19.52
C SER A 64 4.43 12.80 19.63
N HIS A 65 5.69 12.73 19.19
CA HIS A 65 6.67 13.82 19.31
C HIS A 65 6.54 14.88 18.20
N ASN A 66 6.13 14.49 16.98
CA ASN A 66 6.05 15.41 15.83
C ASN A 66 4.74 16.24 15.82
N ARG A 67 4.66 17.26 16.68
CA ARG A 67 3.42 18.04 16.85
C ARG A 67 3.22 19.20 15.88
N LYS A 68 4.27 19.68 15.20
CA LYS A 68 4.24 21.01 14.54
C LYS A 68 4.71 21.06 13.09
N PHE A 69 5.25 19.97 12.53
CA PHE A 69 5.66 20.01 11.13
C PHE A 69 4.44 19.93 10.22
N LEU A 70 4.09 21.07 9.63
CA LEU A 70 3.11 21.17 8.55
C LEU A 70 3.87 21.14 7.24
N TRP A 71 3.43 20.30 6.32
CA TRP A 71 4.07 20.20 5.02
C TRP A 71 3.48 21.23 4.03
N PHE A 72 2.46 22.01 4.44
CA PHE A 72 1.62 22.80 3.53
C PHE A 72 1.26 24.22 4.03
N GLU A 73 1.76 25.26 3.33
CA GLU A 73 1.12 26.60 3.20
C GLU A 73 1.33 27.09 1.75
N ARG A 74 0.30 27.05 0.88
CA ARG A 74 0.33 27.63 -0.49
C ARG A 74 -1.08 27.93 -1.02
N ASP A 75 -1.22 29.01 -1.80
CA ASP A 75 -2.48 29.42 -2.43
C ASP A 75 -2.69 28.80 -3.82
N LEU A 76 -3.96 28.63 -4.21
CA LEU A 76 -4.32 28.04 -5.51
C LEU A 76 -3.95 28.97 -6.67
N ILE A 77 -3.44 28.40 -7.75
CA ILE A 77 -3.22 29.12 -9.01
C ILE A 77 -4.56 29.43 -9.70
N SER A 78 -4.58 30.42 -10.60
CA SER A 78 -5.78 30.81 -11.35
C SER A 78 -6.43 29.63 -12.08
N ARG A 79 -7.77 29.63 -12.18
CA ARG A 79 -8.55 28.52 -12.79
C ARG A 79 -8.13 28.20 -14.24
N LYS A 80 -7.69 29.21 -15.00
CA LYS A 80 -7.21 29.04 -16.39
C LYS A 80 -5.87 28.29 -16.43
N GLU A 81 -4.91 28.71 -15.60
CA GLU A 81 -3.61 28.03 -15.45
C GLU A 81 -3.80 26.59 -14.92
N PHE A 82 -4.76 26.35 -14.03
CA PHE A 82 -5.10 25.01 -13.54
C PHE A 82 -5.58 24.06 -14.65
N ILE A 83 -6.52 24.50 -15.50
CA ILE A 83 -7.02 23.67 -16.61
C ILE A 83 -5.93 23.39 -17.64
N LEU A 84 -5.11 24.40 -17.96
CA LEU A 84 -3.98 24.25 -18.88
C LEU A 84 -2.96 23.24 -18.36
N ASN A 85 -2.59 23.31 -17.08
CA ASN A 85 -1.64 22.39 -16.47
C ASN A 85 -2.17 20.94 -16.45
N ILE A 86 -3.47 20.75 -16.24
CA ILE A 86 -4.10 19.41 -16.36
C ILE A 86 -3.95 18.86 -17.77
N PHE A 87 -4.28 19.67 -18.78
CA PHE A 87 -4.23 19.23 -20.18
C PHE A 87 -2.80 18.85 -20.58
N ILE A 88 -1.81 19.66 -20.18
CA ILE A 88 -0.38 19.39 -20.42
C ILE A 88 0.05 18.07 -19.77
N ILE A 89 -0.38 17.79 -18.53
CA ILE A 89 -0.01 16.55 -17.83
C ILE A 89 -0.63 15.33 -18.50
N ILE A 90 -1.92 15.39 -18.85
CA ILE A 90 -2.60 14.28 -19.53
C ILE A 90 -1.96 14.02 -20.90
N ALA A 91 -1.72 15.09 -21.68
CA ALA A 91 -1.04 14.98 -22.97
C ALA A 91 0.37 14.39 -22.83
N PHE A 92 1.15 14.85 -21.84
CA PHE A 92 2.48 14.31 -21.55
C PHE A 92 2.43 12.83 -21.19
N LEU A 93 1.50 12.39 -20.33
CA LEU A 93 1.37 10.99 -19.94
C LEU A 93 0.94 10.11 -21.11
N LEU A 94 0.06 10.59 -21.99
CA LEU A 94 -0.36 9.88 -23.20
C LEU A 94 0.81 9.75 -24.19
N ILE A 95 1.56 10.82 -24.43
CA ILE A 95 2.74 10.83 -25.29
C ILE A 95 3.82 9.89 -24.73
N LEU A 96 4.09 9.97 -23.43
CA LEU A 96 5.09 9.15 -22.75
C LEU A 96 4.68 7.67 -22.76
N SER A 97 3.40 7.36 -22.53
CA SER A 97 2.86 6.00 -22.65
C SER A 97 2.99 5.47 -24.09
N GLY A 98 2.72 6.30 -25.09
CA GLY A 98 2.89 5.96 -26.50
C GLY A 98 4.35 5.65 -26.83
N LEU A 99 5.28 6.54 -26.46
CA LEU A 99 6.71 6.35 -26.68
C LEU A 99 7.25 5.09 -25.98
N LEU A 100 6.83 4.82 -24.76
CA LEU A 100 7.31 3.65 -24.03
C LEU A 100 6.72 2.35 -24.59
N SER A 101 5.46 2.37 -25.04
CA SER A 101 4.89 1.23 -25.76
C SER A 101 5.63 0.94 -27.07
N THR A 102 6.03 1.96 -27.83
CA THR A 102 6.72 1.77 -29.12
C THR A 102 8.21 1.43 -28.98
N PHE A 103 8.89 1.92 -27.94
CA PHE A 103 10.30 1.60 -27.69
C PHE A 103 10.49 0.24 -27.02
N PHE A 104 9.55 -0.23 -26.21
CA PHE A 104 9.73 -1.48 -25.43
C PHE A 104 8.91 -2.67 -25.92
N LEU A 105 7.81 -2.49 -26.68
CA LEU A 105 7.08 -3.63 -27.28
C LEU A 105 7.70 -4.13 -28.59
N LYS A 106 8.68 -3.40 -29.15
CA LYS A 106 9.26 -3.76 -30.45
C LYS A 106 10.21 -4.97 -30.38
N ASP A 107 10.64 -5.37 -29.19
CA ASP A 107 11.62 -6.46 -29.00
C ASP A 107 11.00 -7.80 -28.52
N ASN A 108 9.71 -7.86 -28.18
CA ASN A 108 9.09 -9.05 -27.55
C ASN A 108 8.08 -9.81 -28.45
N LEU A 109 8.20 -9.69 -29.77
CA LEU A 109 7.39 -10.45 -30.72
C LEU A 109 8.28 -11.37 -31.57
N VAL A 110 8.84 -12.44 -31.00
CA VAL A 110 9.01 -13.77 -31.65
C VAL A 110 9.33 -14.80 -30.55
N GLY A 111 8.46 -15.80 -30.38
CA GLY A 111 8.80 -17.06 -29.70
C GLY A 111 7.60 -17.71 -29.00
N ASP A 112 6.91 -18.64 -29.68
CA ASP A 112 5.75 -19.40 -29.20
C ASP A 112 6.05 -20.47 -28.12
N ASP A 113 7.22 -20.44 -27.47
CA ASP A 113 7.61 -21.39 -26.40
C ASP A 113 8.18 -20.64 -25.18
N ILE A 114 7.37 -19.76 -24.59
CA ILE A 114 7.78 -19.00 -23.41
C ILE A 114 7.65 -19.88 -22.17
N ASP A 115 8.78 -20.51 -21.85
CA ASP A 115 9.12 -20.98 -20.51
C ASP A 115 8.79 -19.84 -19.52
N TYR A 116 7.82 -20.05 -18.61
CA TYR A 116 7.26 -19.01 -17.71
C TYR A 116 8.32 -18.30 -16.85
N THR A 117 9.52 -18.87 -16.75
CA THR A 117 10.72 -18.30 -16.11
C THR A 117 11.35 -17.17 -16.90
N SER A 118 11.25 -17.18 -18.23
CA SER A 118 11.80 -16.15 -19.12
C SER A 118 10.89 -14.92 -19.26
N SER A 119 9.57 -15.06 -19.18
CA SER A 119 8.63 -13.91 -19.23
C SER A 119 8.69 -12.97 -18.03
N PHE A 120 9.26 -13.39 -16.90
CA PHE A 120 9.44 -12.50 -15.75
C PHE A 120 10.63 -11.53 -15.93
N SER A 121 11.44 -11.67 -16.99
CA SER A 121 12.43 -10.66 -17.38
C SER A 121 11.80 -9.37 -17.94
N ASP A 122 10.50 -9.38 -18.24
CA ASP A 122 9.75 -8.25 -18.81
C ASP A 122 9.05 -7.36 -17.78
N ASN A 123 9.43 -7.44 -16.50
CA ASN A 123 9.06 -6.42 -15.51
C ASN A 123 9.90 -5.16 -15.74
N ASN A 124 9.61 -4.46 -16.83
CA ASN A 124 10.20 -3.17 -17.12
C ASN A 124 9.82 -2.19 -15.98
N PRO A 125 10.77 -1.77 -15.13
CA PRO A 125 10.47 -0.90 -13.99
C PRO A 125 9.86 0.43 -14.45
N TYR A 126 10.14 0.86 -15.69
CA TYR A 126 9.56 2.06 -16.27
C TYR A 126 8.05 1.94 -16.50
N LEU A 127 7.54 0.77 -16.92
CA LEU A 127 6.09 0.55 -17.05
C LEU A 127 5.39 0.65 -15.69
N THR A 128 6.02 0.12 -14.64
CA THR A 128 5.49 0.23 -13.27
C THR A 128 5.51 1.69 -12.78
N ILE A 129 6.60 2.42 -13.01
CA ILE A 129 6.70 3.85 -12.71
C ILE A 129 5.60 4.62 -13.42
N LEU A 130 5.42 4.43 -14.73
CA LEU A 130 4.36 5.07 -15.50
C LEU A 130 2.97 4.74 -14.96
N TYR A 131 2.73 3.48 -14.62
CA TYR A 131 1.45 3.04 -14.09
C TYR A 131 1.13 3.76 -12.77
N ILE A 132 2.10 3.84 -11.85
CA ILE A 132 1.97 4.54 -10.57
C ILE A 132 1.70 6.03 -10.80
N LEU A 133 2.48 6.66 -11.68
CA LEU A 133 2.31 8.06 -12.07
C LEU A 133 0.90 8.28 -12.62
N LYS A 134 0.53 7.58 -13.69
CA LYS A 134 -0.78 7.64 -14.35
C LYS A 134 -1.92 7.46 -13.34
N THR A 135 -1.84 6.44 -12.49
CA THR A 135 -2.86 6.16 -11.48
C THR A 135 -2.99 7.31 -10.48
N THR A 136 -1.87 7.88 -10.03
CA THR A 136 -1.86 9.04 -9.12
C THR A 136 -2.50 10.26 -9.77
N PHE A 137 -2.09 10.60 -11.00
CA PHE A 137 -2.62 11.75 -11.74
C PHE A 137 -4.10 11.62 -12.06
N VAL A 138 -4.52 10.46 -12.59
CA VAL A 138 -5.92 10.19 -12.95
C VAL A 138 -6.82 10.22 -11.71
N THR A 139 -6.40 9.57 -10.62
CA THR A 139 -7.17 9.58 -9.36
C THR A 139 -7.43 11.00 -8.87
N LEU A 140 -6.38 11.83 -8.83
CA LEU A 140 -6.51 13.22 -8.41
C LEU A 140 -7.39 14.04 -9.37
N PHE A 141 -7.27 13.83 -10.67
CA PHE A 141 -8.13 14.49 -11.65
C PHE A 141 -9.60 14.13 -11.46
N LEU A 142 -9.91 12.86 -11.22
CA LEU A 142 -11.28 12.42 -10.94
C LEU A 142 -11.82 13.07 -9.66
N PHE A 143 -10.99 13.19 -8.62
CA PHE A 143 -11.35 13.94 -7.40
C PHE A 143 -11.71 15.39 -7.70
N PHE A 144 -10.99 16.05 -8.61
CA PHE A 144 -11.32 17.41 -9.04
C PHE A 144 -12.63 17.48 -9.83
N TYR A 145 -12.88 16.51 -10.71
CA TYR A 145 -14.06 16.46 -11.57
C TYR A 145 -15.37 16.29 -10.78
N ILE A 146 -15.34 15.51 -9.70
CA ILE A 146 -16.53 15.17 -8.93
C ILE A 146 -17.18 16.40 -8.27
N LYS A 147 -16.37 17.37 -7.80
CA LYS A 147 -16.78 18.65 -7.17
C LYS A 147 -18.18 18.64 -6.54
N GLY A 148 -18.37 17.81 -5.52
CA GLY A 148 -19.60 17.74 -4.71
C GLY A 148 -20.79 17.03 -5.37
N SER A 149 -20.67 16.49 -6.58
CA SER A 149 -21.72 15.70 -7.22
C SER A 149 -21.67 14.23 -6.79
N ARG A 150 -22.70 13.78 -6.06
CA ARG A 150 -22.84 12.37 -5.68
C ARG A 150 -22.95 11.44 -6.89
N ALA A 151 -23.64 11.86 -7.95
CA ALA A 151 -23.78 11.07 -9.17
C ALA A 151 -22.43 10.85 -9.86
N ARG A 152 -21.61 11.92 -9.99
CA ARG A 152 -20.25 11.79 -10.55
C ARG A 152 -19.36 10.90 -9.69
N TYR A 153 -19.48 11.01 -8.36
CA TYR A 153 -18.75 10.14 -7.45
C TYR A 153 -19.04 8.66 -7.74
N TRP A 154 -20.33 8.28 -7.74
CA TRP A 154 -20.71 6.87 -7.95
C TRP A 154 -20.32 6.38 -9.34
N LEU A 155 -20.44 7.22 -10.36
CA LEU A 155 -19.97 6.89 -11.71
C LEU A 155 -18.46 6.62 -11.73
N CYS A 156 -17.64 7.54 -11.20
CA CYS A 156 -16.19 7.37 -11.17
C CYS A 156 -15.76 6.18 -10.32
N PHE A 157 -16.38 5.96 -9.16
CA PHE A 157 -16.13 4.81 -8.31
C PHE A 157 -16.43 3.50 -9.05
N SER A 158 -17.62 3.36 -9.64
CA SER A 158 -18.01 2.16 -10.37
C SER A 158 -17.07 1.88 -11.54
N LEU A 159 -16.73 2.89 -12.35
CA LEU A 159 -15.80 2.73 -13.47
C LEU A 159 -14.40 2.33 -13.00
N SER A 160 -13.90 2.92 -11.91
CA SER A 160 -12.60 2.55 -11.36
C SER A 160 -12.58 1.12 -10.84
N LEU A 161 -13.66 0.66 -10.22
CA LEU A 161 -13.79 -0.70 -9.71
C LEU A 161 -13.85 -1.70 -10.86
N LEU A 162 -14.70 -1.44 -11.86
CA LEU A 162 -14.81 -2.25 -13.08
C LEU A 162 -13.46 -2.41 -13.77
N SER A 163 -12.65 -1.35 -13.84
CA SER A 163 -11.34 -1.37 -14.50
C SER A 163 -10.30 -2.31 -13.85
N VAL A 164 -10.56 -2.80 -12.64
CA VAL A 164 -9.65 -3.70 -11.91
C VAL A 164 -10.27 -5.04 -11.53
N LEU A 165 -11.52 -5.32 -11.92
CA LEU A 165 -12.20 -6.58 -11.57
C LEU A 165 -11.52 -7.81 -12.18
N ASP A 166 -11.01 -7.66 -13.39
CA ASP A 166 -10.31 -8.72 -14.12
C ASP A 166 -8.83 -8.84 -13.71
N SER A 167 -8.36 -7.96 -12.81
CA SER A 167 -6.98 -8.06 -12.33
C SER A 167 -6.79 -9.33 -11.49
N PRO A 168 -5.70 -10.08 -11.71
CA PRO A 168 -5.33 -11.19 -10.82
C PRO A 168 -4.92 -10.68 -9.42
N THR A 169 -4.58 -9.40 -9.29
CA THR A 169 -4.12 -8.80 -8.04
C THR A 169 -5.27 -8.20 -7.22
N ARG A 170 -5.70 -8.93 -6.19
CA ARG A 170 -6.72 -8.53 -5.20
C ARG A 170 -6.51 -7.14 -4.63
N MET A 171 -5.24 -6.77 -4.49
CA MET A 171 -4.84 -5.52 -3.86
C MET A 171 -5.25 -4.30 -4.68
N LEU A 172 -5.40 -4.42 -6.01
CA LEU A 172 -5.91 -3.31 -6.83
C LEU A 172 -7.39 -3.03 -6.55
N ILE A 173 -8.21 -4.07 -6.31
CA ILE A 173 -9.61 -3.89 -5.91
C ILE A 173 -9.68 -3.19 -4.54
N ILE A 174 -8.89 -3.69 -3.57
CA ILE A 174 -8.80 -3.10 -2.23
C ILE A 174 -8.30 -1.65 -2.30
N GLN A 175 -7.34 -1.36 -3.18
CA GLN A 175 -6.83 -0.01 -3.43
C GLN A 175 -7.96 0.94 -3.86
N GLN A 176 -8.78 0.55 -4.84
CA GLN A 176 -9.90 1.39 -5.30
C GLN A 176 -10.91 1.62 -4.17
N ILE A 177 -11.28 0.57 -3.43
CA ILE A 177 -12.23 0.68 -2.29
C ILE A 177 -11.68 1.65 -1.23
N ILE A 178 -10.40 1.55 -0.89
CA ILE A 178 -9.75 2.44 0.08
C ILE A 178 -9.78 3.88 -0.46
N ILE A 179 -9.23 4.13 -1.65
CA ILE A 179 -9.09 5.47 -2.21
C ILE A 179 -10.44 6.19 -2.30
N TRP A 180 -11.44 5.53 -2.86
CA TRP A 180 -12.79 6.09 -3.01
C TRP A 180 -13.54 6.15 -1.68
N GLY A 181 -13.33 5.18 -0.80
CA GLY A 181 -13.82 5.17 0.58
C GLY A 181 -13.40 6.42 1.35
N PHE A 182 -12.11 6.75 1.29
CA PHE A 182 -11.53 7.96 1.89
C PHE A 182 -12.14 9.24 1.32
N TYR A 183 -12.24 9.33 0.00
CA TYR A 183 -12.83 10.50 -0.66
C TYR A 183 -14.31 10.69 -0.31
N GLY A 184 -15.10 9.62 -0.42
CA GLY A 184 -16.54 9.65 -0.15
C GLY A 184 -16.86 10.03 1.29
N HIS A 185 -16.08 9.53 2.26
CA HIS A 185 -16.21 9.91 3.66
C HIS A 185 -15.77 11.36 3.92
N TYR A 186 -14.62 11.79 3.38
CA TYR A 186 -14.10 13.15 3.58
C TYR A 186 -15.08 14.22 3.09
N PHE A 187 -15.60 14.05 1.87
CA PHE A 187 -16.54 15.00 1.24
C PHE A 187 -18.01 14.72 1.61
N LYS A 188 -18.27 13.90 2.64
CA LYS A 188 -19.60 13.62 3.20
C LYS A 188 -20.61 13.11 2.16
N ILE A 189 -20.15 12.32 1.19
CA ILE A 189 -21.02 11.62 0.25
C ILE A 189 -21.79 10.51 0.98
N PHE A 190 -21.09 9.79 1.86
CA PHE A 190 -21.66 8.88 2.86
C PHE A 190 -20.91 9.07 4.19
N THR A 191 -21.49 8.54 5.26
CA THR A 191 -20.91 8.59 6.60
C THR A 191 -20.45 7.21 7.04
N VAL A 192 -19.17 7.04 7.31
CA VAL A 192 -18.66 5.81 7.93
C VAL A 192 -18.65 6.00 9.45
N LYS A 193 -19.47 5.21 10.15
CA LYS A 193 -19.46 5.12 11.62
C LYS A 193 -18.48 4.03 12.10
N PHE A 194 -18.01 4.13 13.35
CA PHE A 194 -17.02 3.22 13.92
C PHE A 194 -17.37 1.72 13.76
N TYR A 195 -18.64 1.34 13.98
CA TYR A 195 -19.06 -0.05 13.85
C TYR A 195 -18.90 -0.62 12.43
N HIS A 196 -18.86 0.21 11.38
CA HIS A 196 -18.59 -0.26 10.02
C HIS A 196 -17.14 -0.73 9.88
N TYR A 197 -16.18 -0.04 10.52
CA TYR A 197 -14.79 -0.52 10.53
C TYR A 197 -14.66 -1.85 11.26
N LEU A 198 -15.42 -2.02 12.35
CA LEU A 198 -15.48 -3.26 13.11
C LEU A 198 -16.08 -4.40 12.27
N LEU A 199 -17.16 -4.13 11.54
CA LEU A 199 -17.77 -5.08 10.62
C LEU A 199 -16.81 -5.46 9.47
N ILE A 200 -16.14 -4.48 8.85
CA ILE A 200 -15.14 -4.73 7.81
C ILE A 200 -14.01 -5.61 8.35
N ALA A 201 -13.51 -5.34 9.57
CA ALA A 201 -12.46 -6.14 10.20
C ALA A 201 -12.90 -7.59 10.44
N VAL A 202 -14.14 -7.80 10.91
CA VAL A 202 -14.71 -9.14 11.14
C VAL A 202 -14.96 -9.88 9.82
N CYS A 203 -15.35 -9.17 8.76
CA CYS A 203 -15.61 -9.76 7.44
C CYS A 203 -14.35 -9.93 6.58
N ALA A 204 -13.24 -9.27 6.90
CA ALA A 204 -12.01 -9.31 6.12
C ALA A 204 -11.44 -10.74 5.91
N PRO A 205 -11.42 -11.63 6.92
CA PRO A 205 -10.99 -13.02 6.73
C PRO A 205 -11.85 -13.78 5.70
N PHE A 206 -13.17 -13.58 5.72
CA PHE A 206 -14.08 -14.19 4.75
C PHE A 206 -13.88 -13.63 3.34
N LEU A 207 -13.70 -12.32 3.21
CA LEU A 207 -13.36 -11.69 1.93
C LEU A 207 -12.04 -12.25 1.39
N MET A 208 -11.02 -12.34 2.24
CA MET A 208 -9.71 -12.87 1.85
C MET A 208 -9.79 -14.34 1.45
N LEU A 209 -10.64 -15.14 2.10
CA LEU A 209 -10.91 -16.53 1.76
C LEU A 209 -11.55 -16.66 0.37
N VAL A 210 -12.61 -15.88 0.09
CA VAL A 210 -13.26 -15.86 -1.23
C VAL A 210 -12.25 -15.49 -2.31
N LEU A 211 -11.43 -14.46 -2.06
CA LEU A 211 -10.39 -14.07 -2.99
C LEU A 211 -9.28 -15.14 -3.10
N LEU A 212 -9.01 -15.90 -2.03
CA LEU A 212 -8.07 -17.03 -2.00
C LEU A 212 -8.48 -18.13 -2.96
N LEU A 213 -9.73 -18.56 -2.85
CA LEU A 213 -10.34 -19.56 -3.72
C LEU A 213 -10.36 -19.09 -5.19
N LYS A 214 -10.61 -17.80 -5.45
CA LYS A 214 -10.51 -17.21 -6.81
C LYS A 214 -9.12 -17.37 -7.44
N ARG A 215 -8.03 -17.34 -6.67
CA ARG A 215 -6.66 -17.45 -7.21
C ARG A 215 -6.22 -18.88 -7.50
N GLY A 216 -6.81 -19.87 -6.82
CA GLY A 216 -6.41 -21.28 -6.95
C GLY A 216 -6.69 -21.89 -8.31
N ARG A 217 -7.46 -21.23 -9.18
CA ARG A 217 -7.73 -21.65 -10.56
C ARG A 217 -7.57 -20.46 -11.49
N GLY A 218 -6.66 -20.57 -12.46
CA GLY A 218 -6.67 -19.68 -13.63
C GLY A 218 -8.02 -19.75 -14.38
N GLU A 219 -8.26 -18.71 -15.18
CA GLU A 219 -9.32 -18.43 -16.18
C GLU A 219 -10.81 -18.72 -15.87
N ASN A 220 -11.18 -19.69 -15.03
CA ASN A 220 -12.60 -20.02 -14.73
C ASN A 220 -13.04 -19.47 -13.36
N ASN A 221 -13.51 -18.21 -13.36
CA ASN A 221 -14.06 -17.49 -12.20
C ASN A 221 -15.54 -17.84 -11.94
N ASP A 222 -15.86 -19.08 -11.58
CA ASP A 222 -17.25 -19.45 -11.26
C ASP A 222 -17.53 -19.37 -9.75
N VAL A 223 -18.48 -18.52 -9.34
CA VAL A 223 -18.88 -18.35 -7.93
C VAL A 223 -19.45 -19.67 -7.38
N MET A 224 -20.06 -20.49 -8.24
CA MET A 224 -20.57 -21.82 -7.88
C MET A 224 -19.47 -22.75 -7.40
N PHE A 225 -18.26 -22.68 -7.96
CA PHE A 225 -17.13 -23.48 -7.49
C PHE A 225 -16.68 -23.09 -6.07
N ILE A 226 -16.73 -21.80 -5.71
CA ILE A 226 -16.39 -21.34 -4.36
C ILE A 226 -17.39 -21.92 -3.35
N ILE A 227 -18.67 -21.95 -3.71
CA ILE A 227 -19.74 -22.50 -2.89
C ILE A 227 -19.59 -24.02 -2.76
N GLU A 228 -19.43 -24.74 -3.87
CA GLU A 228 -19.22 -26.20 -3.89
C GLU A 228 -18.01 -26.58 -3.04
N ARG A 229 -16.88 -25.89 -3.20
CA ARG A 229 -15.67 -26.20 -2.44
C ARG A 229 -15.82 -25.92 -0.95
N LEU A 230 -16.56 -24.89 -0.54
CA LEU A 230 -16.84 -24.63 0.87
C LEU A 230 -17.80 -25.66 1.46
N LEU A 231 -18.73 -26.20 0.66
CA LEU A 231 -19.68 -27.23 1.08
C LEU A 231 -19.04 -28.62 1.18
N ASP A 232 -18.07 -28.91 0.30
CA ASP A 232 -17.36 -30.20 0.24
C ASP A 232 -16.14 -30.28 1.18
N SER A 233 -15.66 -29.15 1.70
CA SER A 233 -14.51 -29.11 2.61
C SER A 233 -14.91 -29.55 4.01
N ASP A 234 -14.11 -30.42 4.63
CA ASP A 234 -14.30 -30.75 6.04
C ASP A 234 -13.90 -29.57 6.96
N PHE A 235 -14.19 -29.68 8.25
CA PHE A 235 -13.86 -28.61 9.21
C PHE A 235 -12.35 -28.32 9.29
N HIS A 236 -11.51 -29.33 9.05
CA HIS A 236 -10.06 -29.17 9.09
C HIS A 236 -9.55 -28.37 7.87
N ASP A 237 -10.08 -28.66 6.69
CA ASP A 237 -9.80 -27.95 5.45
C ASP A 237 -10.30 -26.50 5.51
N ILE A 238 -11.49 -26.27 6.03
CA ILE A 238 -12.02 -24.91 6.25
C ILE A 238 -11.12 -24.15 7.23
N LYS A 239 -10.67 -24.79 8.31
CA LYS A 239 -9.73 -24.18 9.27
C LYS A 239 -8.41 -23.82 8.59
N ASN A 240 -7.81 -24.73 7.82
CA ASN A 240 -6.55 -24.49 7.12
C ASN A 240 -6.69 -23.39 6.06
N LEU A 241 -7.82 -23.36 5.35
CA LEU A 241 -8.17 -22.30 4.41
C LEU A 241 -8.32 -20.95 5.10
N ILE A 242 -8.97 -20.89 6.26
CA ILE A 242 -9.10 -19.66 7.05
C ILE A 242 -7.74 -19.20 7.56
N VAL A 243 -6.91 -20.09 8.10
CA VAL A 243 -5.54 -19.77 8.56
C VAL A 243 -4.70 -19.21 7.40
N THR A 244 -4.79 -19.85 6.24
CA THR A 244 -4.11 -19.39 5.02
C THR A 244 -4.68 -18.05 4.52
N ALA A 245 -5.99 -17.87 4.56
CA ALA A 245 -6.68 -16.64 4.16
C ALA A 245 -6.37 -15.47 5.10
N LEU A 246 -6.14 -15.75 6.39
CA LEU A 246 -5.72 -14.75 7.35
C LEU A 246 -4.34 -14.21 7.01
N GLU A 247 -3.47 -15.02 6.38
CA GLU A 247 -2.09 -14.73 5.94
C GLU A 247 -1.14 -14.32 7.08
N SER A 248 -1.66 -13.82 8.20
CA SER A 248 -0.94 -13.38 9.38
C SER A 248 -0.17 -14.50 10.05
N PHE A 249 -0.75 -15.71 10.13
CA PHE A 249 -0.07 -16.88 10.70
C PHE A 249 1.17 -17.26 9.89
N ASN A 250 1.03 -17.47 8.59
CA ASN A 250 2.14 -17.81 7.70
C ASN A 250 3.22 -16.70 7.71
N SER A 251 2.79 -15.44 7.72
CA SER A 251 3.72 -14.30 7.76
C SER A 251 4.47 -14.22 9.09
N PHE A 252 3.81 -14.54 10.22
CA PHE A 252 4.42 -14.55 11.54
C PHE A 252 5.37 -15.74 11.73
N GLU A 253 5.01 -16.93 11.26
CA GLU A 253 5.89 -18.09 11.24
C GLU A 253 7.16 -17.81 10.42
N MET A 254 7.01 -17.19 9.24
CA MET A 254 8.14 -16.76 8.42
C MET A 254 9.03 -15.77 9.18
N TYR A 255 8.43 -14.85 9.93
CA TYR A 255 9.17 -13.91 10.76
C TYR A 255 9.98 -14.60 11.87
N ILE A 256 9.41 -15.62 12.53
CA ILE A 256 10.12 -16.45 13.51
C ILE A 256 11.34 -17.12 12.86
N ASN A 257 11.16 -17.74 11.68
CA ASN A 257 12.25 -18.40 10.95
C ASN A 257 13.38 -17.42 10.58
N ILE A 258 13.03 -16.21 10.13
CA ILE A 258 14.01 -15.15 9.84
C ILE A 258 14.83 -14.75 11.07
N ILE A 259 14.20 -14.66 12.25
CA ILE A 259 14.92 -14.38 13.49
C ILE A 259 15.82 -15.56 13.86
N LYS A 260 15.29 -16.78 13.80
CA LYS A 260 16.00 -18.02 14.14
C LYS A 260 17.29 -18.16 13.34
N ASP A 261 17.22 -17.88 12.05
CA ASP A 261 18.36 -18.00 11.14
C ASP A 261 19.22 -16.74 11.08
N SER A 262 18.86 -15.68 11.83
CA SER A 262 19.51 -14.37 11.75
C SER A 262 19.60 -13.84 10.30
N PHE A 263 18.53 -14.01 9.54
CA PHE A 263 18.48 -13.75 8.12
C PHE A 263 18.47 -12.24 7.81
N ILE A 264 19.65 -11.64 7.68
CA ILE A 264 19.85 -10.22 7.36
C ILE A 264 20.36 -10.09 5.92
N ARG A 265 19.66 -9.27 5.11
CA ARG A 265 19.88 -9.05 3.66
C ARG A 265 19.50 -7.62 3.27
N ILE A 266 20.28 -6.65 3.74
CA ILE A 266 19.98 -5.21 3.61
C ILE A 266 19.98 -4.78 2.13
N GLU A 267 20.87 -5.37 1.33
CA GLU A 267 21.02 -5.16 -0.11
C GLU A 267 19.78 -5.51 -0.93
N ASN A 268 18.96 -6.46 -0.45
CA ASN A 268 17.69 -6.85 -1.08
C ASN A 268 16.50 -5.98 -0.64
N GLY A 269 16.66 -5.23 0.46
CA GLY A 269 15.62 -4.45 1.11
C GLY A 269 15.62 -2.97 0.74
N VAL A 270 15.63 -2.09 1.75
CA VAL A 270 15.55 -0.64 1.62
C VAL A 270 16.71 -0.07 0.80
N LEU A 271 17.91 -0.64 0.87
CA LEU A 271 19.05 -0.18 0.05
C LEU A 271 18.84 -0.41 -1.45
N ARG A 272 17.94 -1.31 -1.83
CA ARG A 272 17.56 -1.53 -3.23
C ARG A 272 16.67 -0.41 -3.79
N THR A 273 15.94 0.30 -2.92
CA THR A 273 14.94 1.32 -3.31
C THR A 273 15.48 2.36 -4.29
N PRO A 274 16.66 2.98 -4.06
CA PRO A 274 17.22 3.98 -4.98
C PRO A 274 17.57 3.41 -6.35
N PHE A 275 17.72 2.09 -6.51
CA PHE A 275 18.16 1.46 -7.75
C PHE A 275 17.03 0.72 -8.48
N MET A 276 15.79 0.80 -8.00
CA MET A 276 14.65 0.10 -8.58
C MET A 276 14.38 0.50 -10.04
N PHE A 277 14.73 1.72 -10.44
CA PHE A 277 14.57 2.22 -11.81
C PHE A 277 15.57 1.65 -12.81
N VAL A 278 16.65 1.01 -12.36
CA VAL A 278 17.66 0.41 -13.25
C VAL A 278 17.14 -0.95 -13.73
N PRO A 279 16.91 -1.17 -15.03
CA PRO A 279 16.41 -2.45 -15.53
C PRO A 279 17.47 -3.56 -15.41
N ARG A 280 17.02 -4.81 -15.30
CA ARG A 280 17.93 -5.97 -15.21
C ARG A 280 18.75 -6.19 -16.49
N SER A 281 18.30 -5.68 -17.65
CA SER A 281 19.10 -5.69 -18.88
C SER A 281 20.40 -4.87 -18.77
N ILE A 282 20.39 -3.80 -17.95
CA ILE A 282 21.56 -2.96 -17.70
C ILE A 282 22.36 -3.47 -16.50
N TRP A 283 21.67 -3.99 -15.48
CA TRP A 283 22.29 -4.61 -14.30
C TRP A 283 21.70 -6.00 -14.03
N PRO A 284 22.23 -7.05 -14.69
CA PRO A 284 21.70 -8.42 -14.58
C PRO A 284 21.69 -8.91 -13.13
N ASP A 285 22.79 -8.69 -12.43
CA ASP A 285 23.01 -9.10 -11.04
C ASP A 285 22.37 -8.16 -10.00
N LYS A 286 21.45 -7.28 -10.42
CA LYS A 286 20.71 -6.41 -9.50
C LYS A 286 20.08 -7.26 -8.38
N PRO A 287 20.19 -6.87 -7.10
CA PRO A 287 19.58 -7.62 -6.01
C PRO A 287 18.11 -7.95 -6.27
N GLU A 288 17.70 -9.17 -5.92
CA GLU A 288 16.29 -9.58 -5.93
C GLU A 288 15.49 -8.85 -4.84
N SER A 289 14.17 -8.87 -4.94
CA SER A 289 13.32 -8.33 -3.89
C SER A 289 13.33 -9.24 -2.66
N ILE A 290 13.16 -8.67 -1.46
CA ILE A 290 13.09 -9.47 -0.22
C ILE A 290 12.10 -10.61 -0.34
N SER A 291 10.89 -10.41 -0.90
CA SER A 291 9.90 -11.50 -0.94
C SER A 291 10.35 -12.68 -1.82
N ARG A 292 11.14 -12.41 -2.87
CA ARG A 292 11.75 -13.42 -3.73
C ARG A 292 12.87 -14.16 -3.00
N VAL A 293 13.72 -13.43 -2.29
CA VAL A 293 14.81 -14.06 -1.52
C VAL A 293 14.25 -14.92 -0.39
N ILE A 294 13.21 -14.46 0.32
CA ILE A 294 12.52 -15.27 1.33
C ILE A 294 11.91 -16.52 0.67
N SER A 295 11.21 -16.38 -0.46
CA SER A 295 10.69 -17.55 -1.19
C SER A 295 11.82 -18.51 -1.57
N PHE A 296 12.94 -18.03 -2.07
CA PHE A 296 14.06 -18.89 -2.44
C PHE A 296 14.58 -19.72 -1.26
N SER A 297 14.70 -19.10 -0.08
CA SER A 297 15.25 -19.75 1.11
C SER A 297 14.26 -20.62 1.86
N TYR A 298 12.98 -20.22 1.95
CA TYR A 298 12.00 -20.84 2.83
C TYR A 298 10.82 -21.48 2.11
N ASN A 299 10.55 -21.11 0.85
CA ASN A 299 9.48 -21.70 0.06
C ASN A 299 9.84 -21.82 -1.45
N PRO A 300 10.77 -22.74 -1.81
CA PRO A 300 11.29 -22.84 -3.17
C PRO A 300 10.20 -23.09 -4.23
N SER A 301 9.10 -23.74 -3.85
CA SER A 301 7.94 -23.95 -4.73
C SER A 301 7.30 -22.63 -5.19
N GLN A 302 7.18 -21.65 -4.29
CA GLN A 302 6.69 -20.32 -4.63
C GLN A 302 7.72 -19.56 -5.47
N TYR A 303 9.01 -19.69 -5.16
CA TYR A 303 10.06 -19.06 -5.95
C TYR A 303 10.04 -19.52 -7.42
N ASN A 304 9.94 -20.84 -7.65
CA ASN A 304 9.95 -21.42 -8.99
C ASN A 304 8.69 -21.04 -9.80
N THR A 305 7.58 -20.75 -9.13
CA THR A 305 6.33 -20.30 -9.76
C THR A 305 6.20 -18.77 -9.88
N GLY A 306 7.28 -18.02 -9.59
CA GLY A 306 7.27 -16.55 -9.66
C GLY A 306 6.61 -15.86 -8.47
N GLY A 307 6.22 -16.59 -7.42
CA GLY A 307 5.62 -16.09 -6.18
C GLY A 307 6.62 -15.48 -5.18
N GLY A 308 6.11 -14.62 -4.32
CA GLY A 308 6.83 -13.99 -3.20
C GLY A 308 6.26 -14.43 -1.85
N THR A 309 7.15 -14.61 -0.86
CA THR A 309 6.82 -14.93 0.53
C THR A 309 7.08 -13.70 1.40
N VAL A 310 6.24 -13.46 2.41
CA VAL A 310 6.32 -12.26 3.25
C VAL A 310 6.49 -12.62 4.72
N ALA A 311 7.07 -11.70 5.49
CA ALA A 311 7.44 -11.90 6.89
C ALA A 311 6.91 -10.81 7.82
N THR A 312 5.69 -10.31 7.59
CA THR A 312 5.13 -9.12 8.27
C THR A 312 6.00 -7.86 8.11
N LEU A 313 5.50 -6.71 8.57
CA LEU A 313 6.30 -5.46 8.64
C LEU A 313 7.60 -5.64 9.41
N PHE A 314 7.53 -6.32 10.56
CA PHE A 314 8.64 -6.41 11.50
C PHE A 314 9.73 -7.34 10.99
N GLY A 315 9.37 -8.44 10.32
CA GLY A 315 10.35 -9.30 9.67
C GLY A 315 11.03 -8.63 8.49
N ASP A 316 10.30 -7.94 7.62
CA ASP A 316 10.91 -7.16 6.52
C ASP A 316 11.90 -6.11 7.09
N MET A 317 11.51 -5.37 8.13
CA MET A 317 12.41 -4.42 8.80
C MET A 317 13.61 -5.09 9.49
N TYR A 318 13.44 -6.31 10.04
CA TYR A 318 14.54 -7.07 10.64
C TYR A 318 15.56 -7.53 9.59
N ILE A 319 15.11 -7.96 8.41
CA ILE A 319 16.01 -8.33 7.30
C ILE A 319 16.89 -7.14 6.89
N ASN A 320 16.40 -5.91 7.09
CA ASN A 320 17.08 -4.66 6.74
C ASN A 320 18.15 -4.18 7.73
N GLY A 321 18.45 -4.93 8.80
CA GLY A 321 19.52 -4.56 9.74
C GLY A 321 19.29 -5.03 11.17
N GLY A 322 18.64 -6.18 11.32
CA GLY A 322 18.28 -6.81 12.58
C GLY A 322 17.36 -5.94 13.44
N PHE A 323 17.48 -6.14 14.75
CA PHE A 323 16.70 -5.43 15.77
C PHE A 323 16.74 -3.90 15.64
N ILE A 324 17.92 -3.34 15.33
CA ILE A 324 18.11 -1.89 15.23
C ILE A 324 17.28 -1.31 14.09
N ALA A 325 17.26 -1.98 12.93
CA ALA A 325 16.47 -1.54 11.79
C ALA A 325 14.96 -1.51 12.10
N VAL A 326 14.44 -2.47 12.88
CA VAL A 326 13.03 -2.46 13.33
C VAL A 326 12.70 -1.19 14.12
N ILE A 327 13.55 -0.80 15.07
CA ILE A 327 13.35 0.41 15.87
C ILE A 327 13.36 1.66 14.98
N ILE A 328 14.38 1.78 14.13
CA ILE A 328 14.59 2.97 13.28
C ILE A 328 13.45 3.10 12.26
N LEU A 329 13.15 2.04 11.51
CA LEU A 329 12.17 2.07 10.42
C LEU A 329 10.73 2.23 10.96
N CYS A 330 10.37 1.60 12.08
CA CYS A 330 9.09 1.88 12.74
C CYS A 330 9.01 3.33 13.25
N GLY A 331 10.11 3.85 13.78
CA GLY A 331 10.22 5.25 14.19
C GLY A 331 9.97 6.21 13.01
N PHE A 332 10.57 5.95 11.84
CA PHE A 332 10.31 6.71 10.62
C PHE A 332 8.85 6.58 10.18
N LEU A 333 8.27 5.38 10.19
CA LEU A 333 6.87 5.18 9.83
C LEU A 333 5.92 5.99 10.75
N GLY A 334 6.21 6.03 12.05
CA GLY A 334 5.47 6.85 13.03
C GLY A 334 5.60 8.35 12.76
N PHE A 335 6.81 8.80 12.44
CA PHE A 335 7.09 10.19 12.07
C PHE A 335 6.29 10.59 10.82
N PHE A 336 6.35 9.79 9.76
CA PHE A 336 5.63 10.05 8.51
C PHE A 336 4.12 9.99 8.70
N ALA A 337 3.59 8.99 9.41
CA ALA A 337 2.16 8.90 9.70
C ALA A 337 1.64 10.15 10.43
N ARG A 338 2.44 10.70 11.35
CA ARG A 338 2.11 11.96 12.04
C ARG A 338 2.18 13.16 11.10
N LEU A 339 3.20 13.25 10.25
CA LEU A 339 3.35 14.30 9.25
C LEU A 339 2.18 14.34 8.27
N ILE A 340 1.76 13.18 7.76
CA ILE A 340 0.59 13.04 6.88
C ILE A 340 -0.70 13.41 7.63
N TYR A 341 -0.86 12.99 8.88
CA TYR A 341 -2.01 13.38 9.70
C TYR A 341 -2.10 14.90 9.92
N ASN A 342 -1.00 15.54 10.31
CA ASN A 342 -0.96 16.98 10.54
C ASN A 342 -1.30 17.75 9.26
N THR A 343 -0.73 17.30 8.13
CA THR A 343 -1.03 17.80 6.79
C THR A 343 -2.51 17.73 6.45
N ALA A 344 -3.13 16.55 6.60
CA ALA A 344 -4.52 16.35 6.22
C ALA A 344 -5.51 17.07 7.16
N SER A 345 -5.08 17.35 8.40
CA SER A 345 -5.90 17.99 9.42
C SER A 345 -5.91 19.52 9.33
N TYR A 346 -5.06 20.14 8.52
CA TYR A 346 -5.03 21.60 8.36
C TYR A 346 -6.26 22.08 7.55
N THR A 347 -7.06 22.99 8.10
CA THR A 347 -8.44 23.26 7.66
C THR A 347 -8.65 24.48 6.78
N LYS A 348 -7.63 25.31 6.52
CA LYS A 348 -7.79 26.58 5.77
C LYS A 348 -7.37 26.46 4.31
N GLU A 349 -8.02 25.61 3.52
CA GLU A 349 -7.66 25.51 2.09
C GLU A 349 -8.85 25.31 1.15
N SER A 350 -8.63 25.60 -0.12
CA SER A 350 -9.59 25.38 -1.21
C SER A 350 -9.94 23.90 -1.42
N TYR A 351 -11.10 23.63 -2.04
CA TYR A 351 -11.56 22.28 -2.44
C TYR A 351 -10.49 21.41 -3.11
N TYR A 352 -9.69 22.00 -4.01
CA TYR A 352 -8.64 21.26 -4.72
C TYR A 352 -7.52 20.80 -3.78
N ALA A 353 -7.18 21.64 -2.80
CA ALA A 353 -6.17 21.30 -1.81
C ALA A 353 -6.67 20.20 -0.87
N GLU A 354 -7.96 20.21 -0.52
CA GLU A 354 -8.60 19.11 0.19
C GLU A 354 -8.50 17.79 -0.61
N CYS A 355 -8.72 17.82 -1.93
CA CYS A 355 -8.55 16.64 -2.79
C CYS A 355 -7.11 16.11 -2.75
N PHE A 356 -6.09 16.97 -2.73
CA PHE A 356 -4.69 16.56 -2.55
C PHE A 356 -4.45 15.87 -1.22
N LYS A 357 -4.97 16.45 -0.13
CA LYS A 357 -4.85 15.87 1.21
C LYS A 357 -5.49 14.50 1.28
N VAL A 358 -6.69 14.36 0.72
CA VAL A 358 -7.40 13.08 0.64
C VAL A 358 -6.61 12.05 -0.15
N ALA A 359 -6.09 12.42 -1.33
CA ALA A 359 -5.28 11.52 -2.14
C ALA A 359 -4.01 11.07 -1.40
N LEU A 360 -3.28 12.02 -0.80
CA LEU A 360 -2.08 11.70 -0.02
C LEU A 360 -2.41 10.76 1.15
N TYR A 361 -3.49 11.04 1.88
CA TYR A 361 -3.92 10.24 3.02
C TYR A 361 -4.36 8.83 2.61
N SER A 362 -5.08 8.69 1.49
CA SER A 362 -5.58 7.40 1.01
C SER A 362 -4.47 6.53 0.45
N PHE A 363 -3.57 7.09 -0.36
CA PHE A 363 -2.39 6.36 -0.85
C PHE A 363 -1.48 5.93 0.30
N PHE A 364 -1.16 6.84 1.23
CA PHE A 364 -0.33 6.50 2.39
C PHE A 364 -0.98 5.37 3.22
N THR A 365 -2.30 5.42 3.43
CA THR A 365 -3.03 4.36 4.14
C THR A 365 -2.95 3.03 3.41
N TYR A 366 -3.20 3.02 2.10
CA TYR A 366 -3.10 1.83 1.26
C TYR A 366 -1.71 1.17 1.37
N TYR A 367 -0.64 1.93 1.13
CA TYR A 367 0.72 1.38 1.21
C TYR A 367 1.09 0.96 2.64
N THR A 368 0.62 1.68 3.66
CA THR A 368 0.85 1.30 5.06
C THR A 368 0.22 -0.06 5.38
N LEU A 369 -0.96 -0.39 4.84
CA LEU A 369 -1.55 -1.72 4.99
C LEU A 369 -0.71 -2.80 4.31
N HIS A 370 -0.12 -2.51 3.13
CA HIS A 370 0.83 -3.41 2.48
C HIS A 370 2.11 -3.61 3.28
N PHE A 371 2.59 -2.57 3.97
CA PHE A 371 3.76 -2.68 4.83
C PHE A 371 3.53 -3.70 5.95
N TYR A 372 2.36 -3.69 6.61
CA TYR A 372 2.01 -4.68 7.65
C TYR A 372 2.06 -6.12 7.19
N ARG A 373 1.67 -6.36 5.94
CA ARG A 373 1.74 -7.68 5.32
C ARG A 373 3.18 -8.17 5.13
N GLY A 374 4.16 -7.26 5.03
CA GLY A 374 5.58 -7.57 4.84
C GLY A 374 6.14 -7.19 3.47
N PHE A 375 5.50 -6.22 2.80
CA PHE A 375 6.00 -5.61 1.56
C PHE A 375 6.62 -4.23 1.80
N PHE A 376 7.19 -3.98 2.98
CA PHE A 376 7.74 -2.66 3.32
C PHE A 376 8.81 -2.24 2.32
N SER A 377 9.84 -3.05 2.13
CA SER A 377 10.95 -2.70 1.24
C SER A 377 10.53 -2.62 -0.23
N GLU A 378 9.58 -3.46 -0.65
CA GLU A 378 9.10 -3.51 -2.03
C GLU A 378 8.16 -2.38 -2.41
N MET A 379 7.40 -1.85 -1.45
CA MET A 379 6.39 -0.83 -1.69
C MET A 379 6.84 0.56 -1.25
N LEU A 380 7.94 0.67 -0.48
CA LEU A 380 8.47 1.95 -0.02
C LEU A 380 8.79 2.90 -1.18
N TRP A 381 9.47 2.41 -2.21
CA TRP A 381 9.80 3.22 -3.39
C TRP A 381 8.56 3.67 -4.16
N GLN A 382 7.52 2.83 -4.22
CA GLN A 382 6.25 3.17 -4.88
C GLN A 382 5.53 4.27 -4.09
N LEU A 383 5.49 4.15 -2.76
CA LEU A 383 4.94 5.19 -1.89
C LEU A 383 5.72 6.50 -2.05
N LEU A 384 7.05 6.46 -2.06
CA LEU A 384 7.89 7.64 -2.29
C LEU A 384 7.57 8.29 -3.64
N LEU A 385 7.42 7.50 -4.71
CA LEU A 385 7.07 7.99 -6.04
C LEU A 385 5.68 8.66 -6.05
N VAL A 386 4.67 8.07 -5.42
CA VAL A 386 3.33 8.67 -5.30
C VAL A 386 3.40 9.99 -4.54
N ILE A 387 4.11 10.01 -3.42
CA ILE A 387 4.30 11.20 -2.59
C ILE A 387 5.00 12.30 -3.39
N MET A 388 6.08 11.99 -4.10
CA MET A 388 6.82 12.93 -4.95
C MET A 388 5.92 13.47 -6.07
N SER A 389 5.08 12.62 -6.66
CA SER A 389 4.14 13.02 -7.71
C SER A 389 3.09 14.00 -7.21
N LEU A 390 2.47 13.70 -6.06
CA LEU A 390 1.51 14.61 -5.42
C LEU A 390 2.17 15.93 -5.01
N PHE A 391 3.43 15.88 -4.55
CA PHE A 391 4.20 17.07 -4.22
C PHE A 391 4.48 17.93 -5.47
N PHE A 392 4.95 17.31 -6.56
CA PHE A 392 5.20 18.00 -7.83
C PHE A 392 3.93 18.64 -8.39
N LEU A 393 2.83 17.89 -8.39
CA LEU A 393 1.52 18.39 -8.79
C LEU A 393 1.08 19.60 -7.99
N ARG A 394 1.28 19.54 -6.67
CA ARG A 394 1.00 20.68 -5.82
C ARG A 394 1.87 21.88 -6.19
N VAL A 395 3.16 21.70 -6.47
CA VAL A 395 4.01 22.81 -6.93
C VAL A 395 3.48 23.43 -8.22
N LEU A 396 2.97 22.62 -9.15
CA LEU A 396 2.39 23.08 -10.41
C LEU A 396 1.04 23.77 -10.27
N PHE A 397 0.23 23.43 -9.25
CA PHE A 397 -1.12 23.97 -9.07
C PHE A 397 -1.25 25.02 -7.97
N PHE A 398 -0.21 25.23 -7.16
CA PHE A 398 -0.24 26.16 -6.03
C PHE A 398 1.02 27.06 -5.97
N ARG A 399 0.81 28.38 -5.88
CA ARG A 399 1.88 29.38 -5.76
C ARG A 399 2.41 29.44 -4.32
N ARG A 400 3.72 29.71 -4.17
CA ARG A 400 4.26 30.15 -2.87
C ARG A 400 3.68 31.55 -2.60
N THR A 401 3.09 31.71 -1.42
CA THR A 401 2.80 33.01 -0.84
C THR A 401 4.10 33.72 -0.47
#